data_AF-A0A1G1W8T2-F1
#
_entry.id   AF-A0A1G1W8T2-F1
#
_cell.length_a   1.000
_cell.length_b   1.000
_cell.length_c   1.000
_cell.angle_alpha   90.00
_cell.angle_beta   90.00
_cell.angle_gamma   90.00
#
_symmetry.space_group_name_H-M   'P 1'
#
loop_
_entity.id
_entity.type
_entity.pdbx_description
1 polymer ?
#
loop_
_entity_poly.entity_id
_entity_poly.type
_entity_poly.pdbx_seq_one_letter_code
_entity_poly.pdbx_strand_id
1 'polypeptide(L)'
;MKNISQRVGVFVDVQNMYYSAKNLYGSKVNFGKILEDAVGGRQLIRAIAYVVRAEEPLEQSFFDALQKAGFEVKVKDIQVFPGGQKKADWDVGVVIDMIRLSSKLDVMVLVSGDGDYKDAVEFLRNQGHRVEVMAFKPSASNKLIAEADEFTDLDADAAQYLLSPRRKRSPKPPVHYGQ
;
A
#
# COMPACT_ATOMS: atom_id res chain seq x y z
N MET A 1 9.71 21.17 3.62
CA MET A 1 8.26 21.16 3.93
C MET A 1 7.51 20.75 2.68
N LYS A 2 6.58 19.79 2.77
CA LYS A 2 5.72 19.41 1.63
C LYS A 2 4.84 20.60 1.24
N ASN A 3 4.66 20.85 -0.07
CA ASN A 3 3.81 21.94 -0.53
C ASN A 3 2.34 21.46 -0.54
N ILE A 4 1.51 22.06 0.30
CA ILE A 4 0.10 21.69 0.50
C ILE A 4 -0.75 21.75 -0.79
N SER A 5 -0.34 22.58 -1.77
CA SER A 5 -1.06 22.72 -3.04
C SER A 5 -0.80 21.58 -4.02
N GLN A 6 0.17 20.70 -3.74
CA GLN A 6 0.50 19.58 -4.62
C GLN A 6 -0.65 18.59 -4.69
N ARG A 7 -0.95 18.15 -5.91
CA ARG A 7 -1.89 17.08 -6.23
C ARG A 7 -1.20 15.73 -6.11
N VAL A 8 -1.68 14.89 -5.21
CA VAL A 8 -1.05 13.59 -4.88
C VAL A 8 -1.89 12.44 -5.37
N GLY A 9 -1.22 11.47 -6.00
CA GLY A 9 -1.76 10.13 -6.24
C GLY A 9 -1.03 9.11 -5.38
N VAL A 10 -1.75 8.21 -4.72
CA VAL A 10 -1.18 7.13 -3.91
C VAL A 10 -1.50 5.78 -4.54
N PHE A 11 -0.48 4.96 -4.77
CA PHE A 11 -0.57 3.68 -5.47
C PHE A 11 0.01 2.60 -4.57
N VAL A 12 -0.81 1.66 -4.10
CA VAL A 12 -0.42 0.68 -3.09
C VAL A 12 -0.42 -0.72 -3.66
N ASP A 13 0.77 -1.33 -3.71
CA ASP A 13 0.92 -2.75 -3.93
C ASP A 13 0.62 -3.49 -2.61
N VAL A 14 -0.63 -3.91 -2.44
CA VAL A 14 -1.09 -4.50 -1.19
C VAL A 14 -0.39 -5.84 -0.93
N GLN A 15 -0.06 -6.59 -1.98
CA GLN A 15 0.57 -7.89 -1.84
C GLN A 15 2.02 -7.75 -1.36
N ASN A 16 2.79 -6.84 -1.97
CA ASN A 16 4.16 -6.55 -1.55
C ASN A 16 4.20 -6.10 -0.07
N MET A 17 3.31 -5.18 0.31
CA MET A 17 3.23 -4.66 1.68
C MET A 17 2.75 -5.71 2.70
N TYR A 18 1.77 -6.54 2.32
CA TYR A 18 1.27 -7.62 3.18
C TYR A 18 2.37 -8.64 3.51
N TYR A 19 3.10 -9.13 2.49
CA TYR A 19 4.16 -10.11 2.73
C TYR A 19 5.34 -9.51 3.48
N SER A 20 5.69 -8.25 3.19
CA SER A 20 6.71 -7.51 3.95
C SER A 20 6.37 -7.48 5.44
N ALA A 21 5.18 -7.03 5.81
CA ALA A 21 4.79 -6.93 7.21
C ALA A 21 4.62 -8.30 7.90
N LYS A 22 4.09 -9.29 7.18
CA LYS A 22 3.93 -10.66 7.69
C LYS A 22 5.29 -11.30 7.98
N ASN A 23 6.26 -11.16 7.08
CA ASN A 23 7.57 -11.80 7.21
C ASN A 23 8.46 -11.08 8.23
N LEU A 24 8.41 -9.75 8.29
CA LEU A 24 9.26 -8.97 9.19
C LEU A 24 8.70 -8.92 10.62
N TYR A 25 7.37 -8.85 10.78
CA TYR A 25 6.76 -8.57 12.10
C TYR A 25 5.62 -9.52 12.49
N GLY A 26 5.21 -10.45 11.62
CA GLY A 26 4.06 -11.32 11.88
C GLY A 26 2.74 -10.55 12.04
N SER A 27 2.64 -9.35 11.48
CA SER A 27 1.51 -8.43 11.69
C SER A 27 0.89 -7.95 10.37
N LYS A 28 -0.31 -7.35 10.48
CA LYS A 28 -1.03 -6.74 9.35
C LYS A 28 -0.67 -5.26 9.22
N VAL A 29 -0.67 -4.75 7.99
CA VAL A 29 -0.38 -3.34 7.70
C VAL A 29 -1.54 -2.42 8.06
N ASN A 30 -1.24 -1.27 8.63
CA ASN A 30 -2.17 -0.16 8.85
C ASN A 30 -2.18 0.78 7.62
N PHE A 31 -2.90 0.38 6.57
CA PHE A 31 -2.97 1.15 5.31
C PHE A 31 -3.57 2.55 5.46
N GLY A 32 -4.43 2.78 6.47
CA GLY A 32 -4.99 4.10 6.75
C GLY A 32 -3.92 5.09 7.20
N LYS A 33 -3.02 4.67 8.10
CA LYS A 33 -1.90 5.51 8.54
C LYS A 33 -0.89 5.75 7.41
N ILE A 34 -0.62 4.74 6.59
CA ILE A 34 0.21 4.92 5.38
C ILE A 34 -0.41 5.98 4.46
N LEU A 35 -1.73 5.91 4.21
CA LEU A 35 -2.39 6.90 3.35
C LEU A 35 -2.29 8.31 3.93
N GLU A 36 -2.55 8.47 5.23
CA GLU A 36 -2.43 9.75 5.93
C GLU A 36 -1.06 10.40 5.71
N ASP A 37 0.03 9.65 5.94
CA ASP A 37 1.40 10.14 5.80
C ASP A 37 1.83 10.32 4.34
N ALA A 38 1.35 9.44 3.46
CA ALA A 38 1.52 9.55 2.02
C ALA A 38 0.88 10.85 1.50
N VAL A 39 -0.31 11.22 1.98
CA VAL A 39 -0.93 12.50 1.62
C VAL A 39 -0.17 13.66 2.26
N GLY A 40 0.14 13.58 3.56
CA GLY A 40 0.91 14.61 4.27
C GLY A 40 0.27 16.00 4.19
N GLY A 41 -1.06 16.06 4.24
CA GLY A 41 -1.88 17.28 4.14
C GLY A 41 -2.07 17.83 2.72
N ARG A 42 -1.42 17.27 1.71
CA ARG A 42 -1.53 17.70 0.30
C ARG A 42 -2.91 17.38 -0.29
N GLN A 43 -3.19 17.87 -1.50
CA GLN A 43 -4.45 17.60 -2.19
C GLN A 43 -4.47 16.17 -2.75
N LEU A 44 -5.17 15.25 -2.06
CA LEU A 44 -5.37 13.90 -2.56
C LEU A 44 -6.29 13.89 -3.79
N ILE A 45 -5.77 13.45 -4.94
CA ILE A 45 -6.56 13.29 -6.18
C ILE A 45 -7.08 11.86 -6.32
N ARG A 46 -6.22 10.87 -6.06
CA ARG A 46 -6.55 9.44 -6.15
C ARG A 46 -5.72 8.66 -5.14
N ALA A 47 -6.32 7.67 -4.50
CA ALA A 47 -5.63 6.62 -3.74
C ALA A 47 -6.14 5.27 -4.25
N ILE A 48 -5.26 4.42 -4.76
CA ILE A 48 -5.62 3.13 -5.34
C ILE A 48 -4.87 2.01 -4.61
N ALA A 49 -5.62 1.04 -4.09
CA ALA A 49 -5.08 -0.17 -3.48
C ALA A 49 -5.27 -1.35 -4.43
N TYR A 50 -4.16 -1.96 -4.84
CA TYR A 50 -4.11 -3.05 -5.80
C TYR A 50 -4.04 -4.38 -5.05
N VAL A 51 -5.13 -5.14 -5.08
CA VAL A 51 -5.31 -6.36 -4.31
C VAL A 51 -5.39 -7.55 -5.25
N VAL A 52 -4.57 -8.57 -4.98
CA VAL A 52 -4.69 -9.88 -5.62
C VAL A 52 -5.56 -10.76 -4.73
N ARG A 53 -6.61 -11.36 -5.31
CA ARG A 53 -7.44 -12.32 -4.58
C ARG A 53 -6.64 -13.61 -4.39
N ALA A 54 -6.11 -13.83 -3.18
CA ALA A 54 -5.41 -15.06 -2.82
C ALA A 54 -6.37 -16.26 -2.72
N GLU A 55 -5.80 -17.47 -2.68
CA GLU A 55 -6.56 -18.72 -2.42
C GLU A 55 -7.15 -18.75 -1.02
N GLU A 56 -6.46 -18.18 -0.03
CA GLU A 56 -7.09 -17.86 1.26
C GLU A 56 -7.98 -16.61 1.09
N PRO A 57 -9.26 -16.66 1.51
CA PRO A 57 -10.15 -15.53 1.37
C PRO A 57 -9.58 -14.33 2.13
N LEU A 58 -9.16 -13.29 1.40
CA LEU A 58 -9.10 -11.96 2.01
C LEU A 58 -10.52 -11.65 2.48
N GLU A 59 -10.65 -11.46 3.79
CA GLU A 59 -11.95 -11.18 4.39
C GLU A 59 -12.58 -9.94 3.74
N GLN A 60 -13.88 -9.97 3.51
CA GLN A 60 -14.63 -8.77 3.09
C GLN A 60 -14.32 -7.57 4.01
N SER A 61 -14.09 -7.84 5.30
CA SER A 61 -13.68 -6.86 6.31
C SER A 61 -12.40 -6.10 5.95
N PHE A 62 -11.46 -6.72 5.23
CA PHE A 62 -10.22 -6.08 4.77
C PHE A 62 -10.48 -5.10 3.61
N PHE A 63 -11.28 -5.50 2.63
CA PHE A 63 -11.71 -4.61 1.54
C PHE A 63 -12.48 -3.41 2.08
N ASP A 64 -13.41 -3.65 3.00
CA ASP A 64 -14.19 -2.59 3.65
C ASP A 64 -13.27 -1.64 4.43
N ALA A 65 -12.21 -2.15 5.07
CA ALA A 65 -11.25 -1.32 5.79
C ALA A 65 -10.43 -0.42 4.84
N LEU A 66 -9.99 -0.94 3.68
CA LEU A 66 -9.31 -0.14 2.66
C LEU A 66 -10.22 0.96 2.11
N GLN A 67 -11.47 0.64 1.77
CA GLN A 67 -12.44 1.62 1.30
C GLN A 67 -12.74 2.69 2.35
N LYS A 68 -12.94 2.29 3.61
CA LYS A 68 -13.14 3.23 4.74
C LYS A 68 -11.92 4.12 4.99
N ALA A 69 -10.71 3.63 4.72
CA ALA A 69 -9.51 4.44 4.79
C ALA A 69 -9.42 5.48 3.65
N GLY A 70 -10.17 5.31 2.56
CA GLY A 70 -10.22 6.25 1.43
C GLY A 70 -9.63 5.72 0.13
N PHE A 71 -9.35 4.41 0.03
CA PHE A 71 -8.84 3.79 -1.20
C PHE A 71 -9.95 3.40 -2.18
N GLU A 72 -9.71 3.65 -3.46
CA GLU A 72 -10.29 2.86 -4.54
C GLU A 72 -9.59 1.49 -4.55
N VAL A 73 -10.36 0.40 -4.41
CA VAL A 73 -9.78 -0.95 -4.37
C VAL A 73 -9.93 -1.62 -5.73
N LYS A 74 -8.80 -1.96 -6.37
CA LYS A 74 -8.77 -2.74 -7.60
C LYS A 74 -8.39 -4.18 -7.28
N VAL A 75 -9.24 -5.13 -7.70
CA VAL A 75 -9.06 -6.56 -7.40
C VAL A 75 -8.75 -7.32 -8.68
N LYS A 76 -7.73 -8.18 -8.64
CA LYS A 76 -7.37 -9.10 -9.72
C LYS A 76 -7.43 -10.53 -9.19
N ASP A 77 -8.12 -11.40 -9.91
CA ASP A 77 -8.14 -12.82 -9.61
C ASP A 77 -6.86 -13.48 -10.13
N ILE A 78 -6.40 -14.55 -9.45
CA ILE A 78 -5.25 -15.33 -9.89
C ILE A 78 -5.56 -15.89 -11.28
N GLN A 79 -4.72 -15.56 -12.25
CA GLN A 79 -4.84 -16.11 -13.59
C GLN A 79 -4.02 -17.39 -13.68
N VAL A 80 -4.70 -18.49 -14.02
CA VAL A 80 -4.07 -19.79 -14.27
C VAL A 80 -3.91 -19.96 -15.79
N PHE A 81 -2.67 -20.07 -16.24
CA PHE A 81 -2.34 -20.25 -17.64
C PHE A 81 -2.33 -21.74 -18.03
N PRO A 82 -2.53 -22.05 -19.32
CA PRO A 82 -2.28 -23.39 -19.84
C PRO A 82 -0.87 -23.85 -19.45
N GLY A 83 -0.76 -24.99 -18.77
CA GLY A 83 0.49 -25.48 -18.18
C GLY A 83 0.63 -25.26 -16.66
N GLY A 84 -0.39 -24.68 -16.01
CA GLY A 84 -0.47 -24.61 -14.54
C GLY A 84 0.29 -23.45 -13.90
N GLN A 85 0.96 -22.61 -14.69
CA GLN A 85 1.56 -21.38 -14.18
C GLN A 85 0.47 -20.43 -13.69
N LYS A 86 0.65 -19.91 -12.48
CA LYS A 86 -0.22 -18.90 -11.85
C LYS A 86 0.48 -17.56 -11.91
N LYS A 87 -0.15 -16.54 -12.50
CA LYS A 87 0.32 -15.14 -12.41
C LYS A 87 -0.66 -14.31 -11.60
N ALA A 88 -0.13 -13.59 -10.63
CA ALA A 88 -0.92 -12.96 -9.59
C ALA A 88 -0.17 -11.73 -9.05
N ASP A 89 0.26 -10.85 -9.94
CA ASP A 89 0.82 -9.53 -9.62
C ASP A 89 0.00 -8.41 -10.27
N TRP A 90 0.14 -7.21 -9.71
CA TRP A 90 -0.47 -5.99 -10.21
C TRP A 90 0.53 -5.04 -10.87
N ASP A 91 1.82 -5.39 -10.93
CA ASP A 91 2.93 -4.49 -11.28
C ASP A 91 2.66 -3.69 -12.56
N VAL A 92 2.30 -4.39 -13.64
CA VAL A 92 1.95 -3.74 -14.91
C VAL A 92 0.74 -2.82 -14.76
N GLY A 93 -0.30 -3.25 -14.04
CA GLY A 93 -1.52 -2.44 -13.86
C GLY A 93 -1.26 -1.19 -13.02
N VAL A 94 -0.44 -1.30 -11.98
CA VAL A 94 0.01 -0.17 -11.15
C VAL A 94 0.76 0.84 -12.03
N VAL A 95 1.76 0.40 -12.78
CA VAL A 95 2.55 1.27 -13.68
C VAL A 95 1.67 1.96 -14.71
N ILE A 96 0.74 1.24 -15.35
CA ILE A 96 -0.18 1.81 -16.34
C ILE A 96 -1.07 2.89 -15.72
N ASP A 97 -1.58 2.68 -14.51
CA ASP A 97 -2.40 3.69 -13.83
C ASP A 97 -1.58 4.91 -13.39
N MET A 98 -0.35 4.72 -12.90
CA MET A 98 0.55 5.83 -12.57
C MET A 98 0.80 6.72 -13.80
N ILE A 99 1.11 6.10 -14.95
CA ILE A 99 1.31 6.82 -16.21
C ILE A 99 0.02 7.50 -16.68
N ARG A 100 -1.13 6.81 -16.62
CA ARG A 100 -2.42 7.39 -17.04
C ARG A 100 -2.83 8.60 -16.21
N LEU A 101 -2.55 8.57 -14.91
CA LEU A 101 -2.91 9.64 -13.99
C LEU A 101 -1.85 10.74 -13.91
N SER A 102 -0.65 10.53 -14.43
CA SER A 102 0.50 11.43 -14.24
C SER A 102 0.18 12.89 -14.58
N SER A 103 -0.51 13.16 -15.69
CA SER A 103 -0.92 14.52 -16.10
C SER A 103 -1.82 15.27 -15.10
N LYS A 104 -2.40 14.56 -14.13
CA LYS A 104 -3.27 15.12 -13.08
C LYS A 104 -2.56 15.22 -11.72
N LEU A 105 -1.32 14.74 -11.62
CA LEU A 105 -0.60 14.58 -10.37
C LEU A 105 0.72 15.36 -10.42
N ASP A 106 1.01 16.06 -9.33
CA ASP A 106 2.31 16.69 -9.12
C ASP A 106 3.26 15.72 -8.40
N VAL A 107 2.69 14.88 -7.53
CA VAL A 107 3.41 13.86 -6.76
C VAL A 107 2.71 12.50 -6.88
N MET A 108 3.49 11.46 -7.12
CA MET A 108 3.05 10.07 -7.06
C MET A 108 3.75 9.37 -5.91
N VAL A 109 2.97 8.81 -4.98
CA VAL A 109 3.48 8.01 -3.88
C VAL A 109 3.25 6.54 -4.20
N LEU A 110 4.32 5.81 -4.46
CA LEU A 110 4.31 4.36 -4.62
C LEU A 110 4.55 3.70 -3.26
N VAL A 111 3.58 2.93 -2.79
CA VAL A 111 3.70 2.14 -1.57
C VAL A 111 4.02 0.70 -1.96
N SER A 112 5.32 0.44 -2.18
CA SER A 112 5.88 -0.88 -2.49
C SER A 112 7.39 -0.83 -2.30
N GLY A 113 7.99 -1.96 -1.89
CA GLY A 113 9.44 -2.17 -1.90
C GLY A 113 9.97 -2.85 -3.17
N ASP A 114 9.10 -3.19 -4.12
CA ASP A 114 9.48 -4.03 -5.27
C ASP A 114 10.39 -3.30 -6.28
N GLY A 115 11.53 -3.92 -6.59
CA GLY A 115 12.50 -3.37 -7.52
C GLY A 115 11.99 -3.26 -8.96
N ASP A 116 10.97 -4.02 -9.34
CA ASP A 116 10.42 -4.02 -10.70
C ASP A 116 9.72 -2.69 -11.06
N TYR A 117 9.40 -1.87 -10.07
CA TYR A 117 8.88 -0.50 -10.30
C TYR A 117 9.96 0.52 -10.66
N LYS A 118 11.27 0.20 -10.52
CA LYS A 118 12.37 1.16 -10.71
C LYS A 118 12.29 1.87 -12.07
N ASP A 119 12.03 1.15 -13.14
CA ASP A 119 11.99 1.75 -14.49
C ASP A 119 10.77 2.66 -14.68
N ALA A 120 9.65 2.36 -14.01
CA ALA A 120 8.49 3.24 -14.00
C ALA A 120 8.75 4.52 -13.20
N VAL A 121 9.45 4.42 -12.06
CA VAL A 121 9.86 5.58 -11.27
C VAL A 121 10.78 6.48 -12.09
N GLU A 122 11.83 5.91 -12.69
CA GLU A 122 12.76 6.66 -13.55
C GLU A 122 12.02 7.37 -14.69
N PHE A 123 11.13 6.65 -15.39
CA PHE A 123 10.34 7.21 -16.49
C PHE A 123 9.50 8.42 -16.03
N LEU A 124 8.76 8.29 -14.94
CA LEU A 124 7.87 9.35 -14.45
C LEU A 124 8.64 10.57 -13.93
N ARG A 125 9.80 10.35 -13.31
CA ARG A 125 10.72 11.43 -12.90
C ARG A 125 11.27 12.18 -14.11
N ASN A 126 11.67 11.46 -15.15
CA ASN A 126 12.11 12.05 -16.42
C ASN A 126 11.00 12.85 -17.14
N GLN A 127 9.72 12.61 -16.81
CA GLN A 127 8.58 13.41 -17.28
C GLN A 127 8.27 14.62 -16.37
N GLY A 128 9.09 14.86 -15.33
CA GLY A 128 8.97 16.02 -14.44
C GLY A 128 8.05 15.82 -13.24
N HIS A 129 7.60 14.59 -12.98
CA HIS A 129 6.83 14.29 -11.77
C HIS A 129 7.75 13.98 -10.59
N ARG A 130 7.32 14.35 -9.38
CA ARG A 130 7.97 13.86 -8.15
C ARG A 130 7.43 12.47 -7.83
N VAL A 131 8.32 11.51 -7.61
CA VAL A 131 7.94 10.15 -7.22
C VAL A 131 8.53 9.83 -5.85
N GLU A 132 7.65 9.59 -4.89
CA GLU A 132 8.00 9.20 -3.51
C GLU A 132 7.71 7.71 -3.34
N VAL A 133 8.57 7.01 -2.59
CA VAL A 133 8.39 5.59 -2.29
C VAL A 133 8.23 5.40 -0.79
N MET A 134 7.28 4.59 -0.37
CA MET A 134 7.08 4.20 1.03
C MET A 134 7.10 2.68 1.15
N ALA A 135 8.01 2.13 1.95
CA ALA A 135 8.09 0.70 2.20
C ALA A 135 8.81 0.41 3.52
N PHE A 136 8.73 -0.83 4.00
CA PHE A 136 9.63 -1.29 5.06
C PHE A 136 11.02 -1.48 4.46
N LYS A 137 12.01 -0.67 4.86
CA LYS A 137 13.34 -0.70 4.25
C LYS A 137 14.00 -2.08 4.21
N PRO A 138 13.86 -2.97 5.22
CA PRO A 138 14.45 -4.31 5.15
C PRO A 138 13.95 -5.19 3.99
N SER A 139 12.77 -4.91 3.43
CA SER A 139 12.21 -5.63 2.28
C SER A 139 12.22 -4.84 0.96
N ALA A 140 12.77 -3.62 0.96
CA ALA A 140 12.76 -2.74 -0.19
C ALA A 140 14.03 -2.85 -1.04
N SER A 141 13.87 -2.79 -2.36
CA SER A 141 14.97 -2.77 -3.32
C SER A 141 15.79 -1.49 -3.20
N ASN A 142 17.10 -1.62 -2.96
CA ASN A 142 18.03 -0.49 -2.96
C ASN A 142 18.02 0.30 -4.28
N LYS A 143 17.74 -0.38 -5.41
CA LYS A 143 17.64 0.29 -6.72
C LYS A 143 16.41 1.18 -6.79
N LEU A 144 15.27 0.71 -6.27
CA LEU A 144 14.05 1.51 -6.21
C LEU A 144 14.25 2.72 -5.27
N ILE A 145 14.85 2.48 -4.10
CA ILE A 145 15.14 3.55 -3.13
C ILE A 145 16.02 4.63 -3.75
N ALA A 146 17.08 4.23 -4.47
CA ALA A 146 17.99 5.18 -5.11
C ALA A 146 17.34 5.97 -6.27
N GLU A 147 16.34 5.39 -6.92
CA GLU A 147 15.63 6.03 -8.03
C GLU A 147 14.52 6.99 -7.57
N ALA A 148 13.97 6.83 -6.36
CA ALA A 148 12.93 7.71 -5.84
C ALA A 148 13.45 9.12 -5.49
N ASP A 149 12.61 10.14 -5.60
CA ASP A 149 12.94 11.50 -5.11
C ASP A 149 12.94 11.58 -3.58
N GLU A 150 12.12 10.75 -2.93
CA GLU A 150 12.05 10.60 -1.49
C GLU A 150 11.68 9.16 -1.13
N PHE A 151 12.32 8.61 -0.11
CA PHE A 151 11.98 7.31 0.45
C PHE A 151 11.58 7.45 1.92
N THR A 152 10.35 7.06 2.26
CA THR A 152 9.89 6.96 3.63
C THR A 152 10.07 5.54 4.13
N ASP A 153 10.98 5.37 5.09
CA ASP A 153 11.19 4.10 5.76
C ASP A 153 10.10 3.84 6.81
N LEU A 154 9.21 2.90 6.52
CA LEU A 154 8.14 2.50 7.44
C LEU A 154 8.65 1.67 8.61
N ASP A 155 9.85 1.09 8.53
CA ASP A 155 10.46 0.34 9.63
C ASP A 155 10.95 1.27 10.75
N ALA A 156 11.30 2.52 10.41
CA ALA A 156 11.77 3.52 11.38
C ALA A 156 10.76 3.79 12.51
N ASP A 157 9.46 3.62 12.24
CA ASP A 157 8.40 3.61 13.27
C ASP A 157 7.31 2.58 12.91
N ALA A 158 7.72 1.31 12.81
CA ALA A 158 6.84 0.21 12.40
C ALA A 158 5.55 0.10 13.24
N ALA A 159 5.57 0.53 14.51
CA ALA A 159 4.41 0.47 15.40
C ALA A 159 3.21 1.28 14.90
N GLN A 160 3.44 2.39 14.18
CA GLN A 160 2.35 3.20 13.60
C GLN A 160 1.73 2.55 12.36
N TYR A 161 2.57 1.84 11.58
CA TYR A 161 2.22 1.27 10.29
C TYR A 161 1.77 -0.20 10.37
N LEU A 162 1.73 -0.78 11.57
CA LEU A 162 1.23 -2.12 11.83
C LEU A 162 -0.02 -2.07 12.71
N LEU A 163 -0.99 -2.93 12.42
CA LEU A 163 -2.15 -3.10 13.28
C LEU A 163 -1.74 -3.84 14.54
N SER A 164 -2.05 -3.28 15.69
CA SER A 164 -1.87 -3.97 16.97
C SER A 164 -2.72 -5.26 16.99
N PRO A 165 -2.22 -6.37 17.57
CA PRO A 165 -3.04 -7.53 17.82
C PRO A 165 -4.26 -7.08 18.63
N ARG A 166 -5.48 -7.38 18.15
CA ARG A 166 -6.68 -7.14 18.95
C ARG A 166 -6.50 -7.84 20.30
N ARG A 167 -6.41 -7.07 21.39
CA ARG A 167 -6.59 -7.61 22.74
C ARG A 167 -7.91 -8.38 22.72
N LYS A 168 -7.88 -9.71 22.94
CA LYS A 168 -9.11 -10.49 23.14
C LYS A 168 -9.93 -9.75 24.19
N ARG A 169 -11.14 -9.30 23.84
CA ARG A 169 -12.07 -8.73 24.82
C ARG A 169 -12.23 -9.77 25.93
N SER A 170 -11.91 -9.40 27.16
CA SER A 170 -12.22 -10.23 28.33
C SER A 170 -13.71 -10.58 28.29
N PRO A 171 -14.11 -11.83 28.57
CA PRO A 171 -15.52 -12.15 28.66
C PRO A 171 -16.19 -11.21 29.66
N LYS A 172 -17.36 -10.66 29.29
CA LYS A 172 -18.16 -9.89 30.25
C LYS A 172 -18.42 -10.79 31.47
N PRO A 173 -18.21 -10.31 32.70
CA PRO A 173 -18.57 -11.08 33.89
C PRO A 173 -20.05 -11.45 33.81
N PRO A 174 -20.44 -12.65 34.29
CA PRO A 174 -21.83 -13.07 34.28
C PRO A 174 -22.69 -12.06 35.04
N VAL A 175 -23.79 -11.66 34.42
CA VAL A 175 -24.81 -10.83 35.05
C VAL A 175 -25.49 -11.69 36.09
N HIS A 176 -25.19 -11.47 37.37
CA HIS A 176 -25.98 -12.03 38.46
C HIS A 176 -27.32 -11.30 38.49
N TYR A 177 -28.38 -11.97 38.04
CA TYR A 177 -29.73 -11.58 38.40
C TYR A 177 -29.93 -11.99 39.86
N GLY A 178 -30.06 -10.99 40.73
CA GLY A 178 -30.42 -11.19 42.13
C GLY A 178 -31.78 -11.88 42.24
N GLN A 179 -31.91 -12.73 43.27
CA GLN A 179 -33.13 -13.42 43.65
C GLN A 179 -34.23 -12.46 44.10
#